data_AF-A0AAD7H3R5-F1
#
_entry.id   AF-A0AAD7H3R5-F1
#
_cell.length_a   1.000
_cell.length_b   1.000
_cell.length_c   1.000
_cell.angle_alpha   90.00
_cell.angle_beta   90.00
_cell.angle_gamma   90.00
#
_symmetry.space_group_name_H-M   'P 1'
#
loop_
_entity.id
_entity.type
_entity.pdbx_description
1 polymer ?
#
loop_
_entity_poly.entity_id
_entity_poly.type
_entity_poly.pdbx_seq_one_letter_code
_entity_poly.pdbx_strand_id
1 'polypeptide(L)'
;MSKERLAFYKALLFIGDLFIDVDEVTAENLFIVALEGFTFMDVHCSRAQCMLRLGDLAQKKAEITKAVELWTSARPLFEHSCQAKDVAATDMRLVALYQGHRKSLTQLAVLYAPSTGVNKTEETSSSKVVSSKADETVTIMG
;
A
#
# COMPACT_ATOMS: atom_id res chain seq x y z
N MET A 1 13.65 -4.94 -21.21
CA MET A 1 13.59 -3.75 -20.35
C MET A 1 14.95 -3.06 -20.43
N SER A 2 15.03 -1.82 -20.93
CA SER A 2 16.32 -1.23 -21.34
C SER A 2 16.98 -0.48 -20.17
N LYS A 3 18.31 -0.60 -20.03
CA LYS A 3 19.08 0.03 -18.94
C LYS A 3 18.98 1.56 -19.00
N GLU A 4 18.82 2.09 -20.21
CA GLU A 4 18.69 3.51 -20.50
C GLU A 4 17.41 4.08 -19.89
N ARG A 5 16.28 3.36 -19.98
CA ARG A 5 15.02 3.80 -19.35
C ARG A 5 15.15 3.86 -17.83
N LEU A 6 15.79 2.85 -17.23
CA LEU A 6 16.04 2.85 -15.79
C LEU A 6 16.92 4.03 -15.37
N ALA A 7 18.00 4.28 -16.11
CA ALA A 7 18.89 5.41 -15.85
C ALA A 7 18.16 6.75 -15.98
N PHE A 8 17.31 6.90 -17.01
CA PHE A 8 16.50 8.09 -17.23
C PHE A 8 15.57 8.39 -16.05
N TYR A 9 14.74 7.43 -15.62
CA TYR A 9 13.81 7.68 -14.50
C TYR A 9 14.53 7.88 -13.16
N LYS A 10 15.68 7.23 -12.95
CA LYS A 10 16.54 7.53 -11.79
C LYS A 10 17.07 8.95 -11.83
N ALA A 11 17.50 9.41 -13.00
CA ALA A 11 17.94 10.79 -13.16
C ALA A 11 16.81 11.78 -12.84
N LEU A 12 15.57 11.52 -13.29
CA LEU A 12 14.42 12.36 -12.92
C LEU A 12 14.17 12.41 -11.41
N LEU A 13 14.24 11.25 -10.72
CA LEU A 13 14.13 11.19 -9.27
C LEU A 13 15.23 12.03 -8.59
N PHE A 14 16.48 11.88 -9.01
CA PHE A 14 17.60 12.64 -8.45
C PHE A 14 17.49 14.14 -8.72
N ILE A 15 17.09 14.55 -9.94
CA ILE A 15 16.89 15.96 -10.26
C ILE A 15 15.72 16.50 -9.43
N GLY A 16 14.62 15.74 -9.28
CA GLY A 16 13.51 16.12 -8.42
C GLY A 16 13.97 16.44 -6.99
N ASP A 17 14.84 15.61 -6.41
CA ASP A 17 15.42 15.86 -5.09
C ASP A 17 16.20 17.19 -5.01
N LEU A 18 16.86 17.62 -6.09
CA LEU A 18 17.54 18.92 -6.16
C LEU A 18 16.58 20.11 -6.24
N PHE A 19 15.37 19.90 -6.74
CA PHE A 19 14.38 20.95 -6.95
C PHE A 19 13.40 21.13 -5.77
N ILE A 20 13.38 20.22 -4.78
CA ILE A 20 12.42 20.25 -3.65
C ILE A 20 12.36 21.60 -2.95
N ASP A 21 13.49 22.29 -2.79
CA ASP A 21 13.57 23.59 -2.10
C ASP A 21 13.75 24.78 -3.05
N VAL A 22 13.80 24.52 -4.37
CA VAL A 22 13.99 25.56 -5.41
C VAL A 22 12.67 25.84 -6.12
N ASP A 23 12.00 24.79 -6.58
CA ASP A 23 10.71 24.85 -7.27
C ASP A 23 9.95 23.54 -7.02
N GLU A 24 9.03 23.59 -6.06
CA GLU A 24 8.20 22.45 -5.66
C GLU A 24 7.32 21.91 -6.80
N VAL A 25 6.91 22.76 -7.73
CA VAL A 25 6.07 22.34 -8.87
C VAL A 25 6.90 21.52 -9.84
N THR A 26 8.12 21.98 -10.14
CA THR A 26 9.06 21.22 -10.96
C THR A 26 9.44 19.90 -10.28
N ALA A 27 9.74 19.91 -8.98
CA ALA A 27 10.04 18.68 -8.23
C ALA A 27 8.88 17.67 -8.27
N GLU A 28 7.63 18.12 -8.01
CA GLU A 28 6.44 17.27 -8.06
C GLU A 28 6.27 16.62 -9.43
N ASN A 29 6.36 17.40 -10.51
CA ASN A 29 6.25 16.89 -11.88
C ASN A 29 7.33 15.85 -12.21
N LEU A 30 8.58 16.09 -11.79
CA LEU A 30 9.68 15.13 -11.99
C LEU A 30 9.42 13.80 -11.26
N PHE A 31 8.94 13.87 -10.02
CA PHE A 31 8.59 12.67 -9.26
C PHE A 31 7.39 11.92 -9.85
N ILE A 32 6.38 12.61 -10.39
CA ILE A 32 5.24 11.98 -11.07
C ILE A 32 5.72 11.20 -12.31
N VAL A 33 6.51 11.83 -13.18
CA VAL A 33 7.02 11.16 -14.39
C VAL A 33 7.93 9.98 -14.02
N ALA A 34 8.76 10.12 -12.99
CA ALA A 34 9.57 9.02 -12.47
C ALA A 34 8.71 7.89 -11.90
N LEU A 35 7.66 8.22 -11.15
CA LEU A 35 6.72 7.27 -10.55
C LEU A 35 6.02 6.42 -11.62
N GLU A 36 5.51 7.05 -12.68
CA GLU A 36 4.90 6.36 -13.82
C GLU A 36 5.89 5.41 -14.49
N GLY A 37 7.13 5.88 -14.72
CA GLY A 37 8.20 5.07 -15.28
C GLY A 37 8.52 3.83 -14.45
N PHE A 38 8.75 4.01 -13.14
CA PHE A 38 9.04 2.89 -12.24
C PHE A 38 7.84 1.97 -12.04
N THR A 39 6.61 2.47 -12.16
CA THR A 39 5.40 1.65 -12.14
C THR A 39 5.31 0.77 -13.37
N PHE A 40 5.52 1.33 -14.57
CA PHE A 40 5.55 0.57 -15.81
C PHE A 40 6.66 -0.49 -15.84
N MET A 41 7.79 -0.19 -15.21
CA MET A 41 8.96 -1.06 -15.16
C MET A 41 8.97 -2.05 -13.99
N ASP A 42 7.97 -1.98 -13.11
CA ASP A 42 7.85 -2.78 -11.89
C ASP A 42 9.07 -2.67 -10.94
N VAL A 43 9.61 -1.44 -10.79
CA VAL A 43 10.76 -1.16 -9.92
C VAL A 43 10.26 -0.65 -8.57
N HIS A 44 9.93 -1.57 -7.67
CA HIS A 44 9.27 -1.26 -6.39
C HIS A 44 10.01 -0.24 -5.52
N CYS A 45 11.33 -0.39 -5.33
CA CYS A 45 12.09 0.52 -4.45
C CYS A 45 12.07 1.98 -4.94
N SER A 46 12.29 2.20 -6.23
CA SER A 46 12.29 3.55 -6.80
C SER A 46 10.88 4.13 -6.93
N ARG A 47 9.86 3.29 -7.18
CA ARG A 47 8.45 3.68 -7.08
C ARG A 47 8.12 4.20 -5.68
N ALA A 48 8.54 3.46 -4.64
CA ALA A 48 8.34 3.84 -3.24
C ALA A 48 9.03 5.16 -2.89
N GLN A 49 10.25 5.38 -3.39
CA GLN A 49 10.97 6.65 -3.20
C GLN A 49 10.22 7.84 -3.80
N CYS A 50 9.68 7.69 -5.01
CA CYS A 50 8.87 8.75 -5.63
C CYS A 50 7.62 9.05 -4.76
N MET A 51 6.93 8.00 -4.28
CA MET A 51 5.76 8.17 -3.40
C MET A 51 6.13 8.85 -2.07
N LEU A 52 7.28 8.51 -1.49
CA LEU A 52 7.78 9.12 -0.26
C LEU A 52 8.00 10.63 -0.45
N ARG A 53 8.68 11.03 -1.54
CA ARG A 53 8.94 12.44 -1.88
C ARG A 53 7.67 13.22 -2.20
N LEU A 54 6.76 12.63 -2.96
CA LEU A 54 5.46 13.23 -3.24
C LEU A 54 4.65 13.41 -1.95
N GLY A 55 4.73 12.48 -1.01
CA GLY A 55 4.08 12.62 0.29
C GLY A 55 4.72 13.73 1.14
N ASP A 56 6.05 13.87 1.10
CA ASP A 56 6.75 14.97 1.77
C ASP A 56 6.33 16.34 1.18
N LEU A 57 6.19 16.45 -0.14
CA LEU A 57 5.67 17.66 -0.80
C LEU A 57 4.20 17.93 -0.45
N ALA A 58 3.35 16.89 -0.46
CA ALA A 58 1.95 17.01 -0.06
C ALA A 58 1.82 17.50 1.40
N GLN A 59 2.67 17.02 2.30
CA GLN A 59 2.72 17.52 3.68
C GLN A 59 3.12 18.99 3.74
N LYS A 60 4.17 19.42 3.00
CA LYS A 60 4.57 20.84 2.91
C LYS A 60 3.41 21.74 2.45
N LYS A 61 2.59 21.24 1.52
CA LYS A 61 1.38 21.92 1.00
C LYS A 61 0.15 21.81 1.92
N ALA A 62 0.29 21.24 3.12
CA ALA A 62 -0.79 20.94 4.06
C ALA A 62 -1.87 19.97 3.52
N GLU A 63 -1.57 19.20 2.47
CA GLU A 63 -2.41 18.13 1.91
C GLU A 63 -2.24 16.82 2.70
N ILE A 64 -2.58 16.85 3.99
CA ILE A 64 -2.25 15.76 4.94
C ILE A 64 -2.82 14.40 4.51
N THR A 65 -4.06 14.35 4.01
CA THR A 65 -4.68 13.11 3.55
C THR A 65 -3.87 12.46 2.42
N LYS A 66 -3.46 13.26 1.42
CA LYS A 66 -2.65 12.80 0.29
C LYS A 66 -1.27 12.34 0.75
N ALA A 67 -0.65 13.03 1.70
CA ALA A 67 0.63 12.61 2.28
C ALA A 67 0.53 11.22 2.94
N VAL A 68 -0.51 11.00 3.75
CA VAL A 68 -0.75 9.70 4.42
C VAL A 68 -0.99 8.58 3.40
N GLU A 69 -1.81 8.83 2.37
CA GLU A 69 -2.07 7.86 1.30
C GLU A 69 -0.78 7.45 0.57
N LEU A 70 0.05 8.42 0.22
CA LEU A 70 1.32 8.20 -0.48
C LEU A 70 2.30 7.41 0.39
N TRP A 71 2.49 7.78 1.65
CA TRP A 71 3.39 7.06 2.55
C TRP A 71 2.90 5.65 2.90
N THR A 72 1.60 5.48 3.13
CA THR A 72 0.98 4.17 3.37
C THR A 72 1.18 3.25 2.16
N SER A 73 1.09 3.80 0.95
CA SER A 73 1.34 3.05 -0.29
C SER A 73 2.82 2.76 -0.55
N ALA A 74 3.74 3.64 -0.12
CA ALA A 74 5.18 3.46 -0.27
C ALA A 74 5.74 2.35 0.64
N ARG A 75 5.21 2.24 1.86
CA ARG A 75 5.68 1.31 2.90
C ARG A 75 5.80 -0.16 2.43
N PRO A 76 4.74 -0.81 1.88
CA PRO A 76 4.83 -2.21 1.44
C PRO A 76 5.81 -2.41 0.28
N LEU A 77 6.03 -1.39 -0.56
CA LEU A 77 6.99 -1.46 -1.67
C LEU A 77 8.44 -1.46 -1.16
N PHE A 78 8.74 -0.68 -0.11
CA PHE A 78 10.03 -0.72 0.57
C PHE A 78 10.26 -2.05 1.27
N GLU A 79 9.23 -2.58 1.95
CA GLU A 79 9.27 -3.89 2.60
C GLU A 79 9.55 -5.01 1.59
N HIS A 80 8.82 -5.03 0.47
CA HIS A 80 9.03 -6.00 -0.60
C HIS A 80 10.43 -5.90 -1.23
N SER A 81 11.03 -4.71 -1.24
CA SER A 81 12.38 -4.47 -1.77
C SER A 81 13.48 -4.64 -0.72
N CYS A 82 13.18 -5.18 0.47
CA CYS A 82 14.10 -5.36 1.59
C CYS A 82 14.77 -4.05 2.07
N GLN A 83 14.10 -2.90 1.92
CA GLN A 83 14.61 -1.59 2.31
C GLN A 83 14.20 -1.21 3.73
N ALA A 84 14.71 -1.92 4.74
CA ALA A 84 14.28 -1.73 6.14
C ALA A 84 14.48 -0.30 6.68
N LYS A 85 15.53 0.40 6.23
CA LYS A 85 15.78 1.80 6.61
C LYS A 85 14.69 2.74 6.08
N ASP A 86 14.25 2.50 4.85
CA ASP A 86 13.21 3.31 4.21
C ASP A 86 11.82 3.00 4.79
N VAL A 87 11.57 1.75 5.19
CA VAL A 87 10.37 1.39 5.97
C VAL A 87 10.33 2.20 7.27
N ALA A 88 11.41 2.17 8.06
CA ALA A 88 11.48 2.92 9.30
C ALA A 88 11.31 4.44 9.07
N ALA A 89 11.90 4.98 8.01
CA ALA A 89 11.75 6.39 7.65
C ALA A 89 10.30 6.76 7.24
N THR A 90 9.59 5.84 6.59
CA THR A 90 8.17 6.00 6.23
C THR A 90 7.30 5.93 7.48
N ASP A 91 7.59 4.99 8.38
CA ASP A 91 6.87 4.78 9.64
C ASP A 91 7.02 6.01 10.56
N MET A 92 8.22 6.59 10.65
CA MET A 92 8.45 7.83 11.40
C MET A 92 7.60 8.99 10.90
N ARG A 93 7.43 9.15 9.58
CA ARG A 93 6.59 10.21 9.00
C ARG A 93 5.11 10.02 9.36
N LEU A 94 4.61 8.80 9.23
CA LEU A 94 3.24 8.45 9.61
C LEU A 94 3.00 8.71 11.10
N VAL A 95 3.89 8.24 11.96
CA VAL A 95 3.80 8.45 13.41
C VAL A 95 3.86 9.95 13.76
N ALA A 96 4.78 10.72 13.16
CA ALA A 96 4.89 12.15 13.41
C ALA A 96 3.60 12.91 13.05
N LEU A 97 2.94 12.55 11.93
CA LEU A 97 1.64 13.13 11.58
C LEU A 97 0.55 12.79 12.61
N TYR A 98 0.45 11.52 13.01
CA TYR A 98 -0.55 11.08 13.99
C TYR A 98 -0.29 11.58 15.42
N GLN A 99 0.95 11.85 15.79
CA GLN A 99 1.28 12.46 17.09
C GLN A 99 1.01 13.97 17.10
N GLY A 100 1.23 14.66 15.97
CA GLY A 100 0.86 16.06 15.80
C GLY A 100 -0.66 16.29 15.78
N HIS A 101 -1.44 15.30 15.31
CA HIS A 101 -2.90 15.32 15.27
C HIS A 101 -3.45 14.40 16.37
N ARG A 102 -3.75 14.94 17.55
CA ARG A 102 -4.19 14.27 18.81
C ARG A 102 -5.46 13.35 18.72
N LYS A 103 -5.64 12.55 17.68
CA LYS A 103 -6.60 11.44 17.46
C LYS A 103 -6.01 10.63 16.30
N SER A 104 -5.66 9.34 16.34
CA SER A 104 -6.16 8.17 17.06
C SER A 104 -5.09 7.07 16.94
N LEU A 105 -4.50 6.63 18.05
CA LEU A 105 -3.56 5.49 18.09
C LEU A 105 -4.22 4.18 17.60
N THR A 106 -5.55 4.14 17.54
CA THR A 106 -6.33 2.98 17.11
C THR A 106 -6.20 2.70 15.61
N GLN A 107 -5.94 3.72 14.77
CA GLN A 107 -5.76 3.54 13.33
C GLN A 107 -4.38 2.95 12.98
N LEU A 108 -3.35 3.28 13.76
CA LEU A 108 -2.03 2.66 13.70
C LEU A 108 -2.11 1.16 14.03
N ALA A 109 -2.92 0.76 15.01
CA ALA A 109 -3.08 -0.65 15.36
C ALA A 109 -3.74 -1.51 14.25
N VAL A 110 -4.60 -0.91 13.43
CA VAL A 110 -5.22 -1.59 12.27
C VAL A 110 -4.24 -1.71 11.09
N LEU A 111 -3.39 -0.70 10.88
CA LEU A 111 -2.41 -0.67 9.79
C LEU A 111 -1.19 -1.57 10.05
N TYR A 112 -0.86 -1.81 11.33
CA TYR A 112 0.29 -2.62 11.78
C TYR A 112 -0.12 -3.96 12.42
N ALA A 113 -1.39 -4.35 12.38
CA ALA A 113 -1.77 -5.71 12.74
C ALA A 113 -1.08 -6.64 11.73
N PRO A 114 -0.21 -7.57 12.17
CA PRO A 114 0.28 -8.60 11.26
C PRO A 114 -0.95 -9.30 10.71
N SER A 115 -1.05 -9.42 9.39
CA SER A 115 -2.05 -10.28 8.75
C SER A 115 -1.75 -11.71 9.21
N THR A 116 -2.27 -12.08 10.38
CA THR A 116 -2.26 -13.45 10.84
C THR A 116 -3.14 -14.19 9.84
N GLY A 117 -2.46 -14.86 8.90
CA GLY A 117 -3.05 -15.89 8.07
C GLY A 117 -3.56 -16.98 9.00
N VAL A 118 -4.78 -16.81 9.50
CA VAL A 118 -5.53 -17.90 10.10
C VAL A 118 -6.28 -18.55 8.94
N ASN A 119 -5.67 -19.63 8.47
CA ASN A 119 -6.30 -20.65 7.65
C ASN A 119 -7.72 -20.90 8.14
N LYS A 120 -8.69 -20.85 7.21
CA LYS A 120 -10.02 -21.42 7.40
C LYS A 120 -9.86 -22.93 7.59
N THR A 121 -9.72 -23.37 8.84
CA THR A 121 -9.98 -24.76 9.21
C THR A 121 -11.48 -24.91 9.43
N GLU A 122 -11.99 -25.93 8.76
CA GLU A 122 -13.33 -26.47 8.79
C GLU A 122 -13.86 -26.62 10.22
N GLU A 123 -15.09 -26.17 10.44
CA GLU A 123 -15.97 -26.75 11.46
C GLU A 123 -17.29 -27.14 10.80
N THR A 124 -17.35 -28.43 10.48
CA THR A 124 -18.57 -29.23 10.52
C THR A 124 -19.28 -29.04 11.85
N SER A 125 -20.59 -28.77 11.85
CA SER A 125 -21.61 -29.48 12.64
C SER A 125 -23.01 -28.85 12.52
N SER A 126 -23.81 -29.47 11.65
CA SER A 126 -25.14 -30.05 11.93
C SER A 126 -26.04 -29.46 13.02
N SER A 127 -27.24 -29.01 12.62
CA SER A 127 -28.53 -29.34 13.28
C SER A 127 -29.68 -28.85 12.37
N LYS A 128 -30.35 -29.71 11.60
CA LYS A 128 -31.50 -30.58 11.96
C LYS A 128 -32.77 -29.77 12.27
N VAL A 129 -33.67 -29.67 11.28
CA VAL A 129 -35.12 -29.50 11.51
C VAL A 129 -35.87 -30.52 10.65
N VAL A 130 -36.67 -31.32 11.34
CA VAL A 130 -37.56 -32.39 10.89
C VAL A 130 -38.90 -31.81 10.44
N SER A 131 -39.53 -32.40 9.41
CA SER A 131 -40.99 -32.66 9.28
C SER A 131 -41.31 -33.05 7.83
N SER A 132 -41.57 -34.34 7.55
CA SER A 132 -42.89 -34.96 7.27
C SER A 132 -43.39 -34.70 5.83
N LYS A 133 -44.03 -35.59 5.07
CA LYS A 133 -44.76 -36.84 5.34
C LYS A 133 -45.06 -37.50 3.97
N ALA A 134 -44.99 -38.83 3.94
CA ALA A 134 -45.88 -39.81 3.28
C ALA A 134 -46.23 -39.79 1.76
N ASP A 135 -46.49 -41.04 1.31
CA ASP A 135 -47.12 -41.54 0.08
C ASP A 135 -46.33 -41.44 -1.24
N GLU A 136 -46.29 -42.42 -2.13
CA GLU A 136 -47.09 -43.64 -2.31
C GLU A 136 -46.32 -44.64 -3.22
N THR A 137 -46.78 -45.89 -3.17
CA THR A 137 -46.36 -47.11 -3.88
C THR A 137 -46.33 -47.04 -5.41
N VAL A 138 -45.58 -47.97 -6.05
CA VAL A 138 -45.85 -48.78 -7.29
C VAL A 138 -44.48 -49.20 -7.91
N THR A 139 -44.04 -50.47 -7.88
CA THR A 139 -44.35 -51.58 -8.84
C THR A 139 -43.63 -51.32 -10.20
N ILE A 140 -42.84 -52.18 -10.87
CA ILE A 140 -42.66 -53.65 -10.90
C ILE A 140 -41.50 -54.03 -11.88
N MET A 141 -40.98 -55.27 -11.72
CA MET A 141 -40.29 -56.18 -12.69
C MET A 141 -39.01 -55.73 -13.42
N GLY A 142 -37.99 -56.59 -13.55
CA GLY A 142 -37.88 -58.02 -13.24
C GLY A 142 -36.46 -58.54 -13.41
#